data_AF-A0A817RTW5-F1
#
_entry.id   AF-A0A817RTW5-F1
#
_cell.length_a   1.000
_cell.length_b   1.000
_cell.length_c   1.000
_cell.angle_alpha   90.00
_cell.angle_beta   90.00
_cell.angle_gamma   90.00
#
_symmetry.space_group_name_H-M   'P 1'
#
loop_
_entity.id
_entity.type
_entity.pdbx_description
1 polymer ?
#
loop_
_entity_poly.entity_id
_entity_poly.type
_entity_poly.pdbx_seq_one_letter_code
_entity_poly.pdbx_strand_id
1 'polypeptide(L)'
;MVLVLTTEPVAPTTISSALVSTPMNTSSNGQTVRAISYGIPDGDIIYEIVANMKRSNQPKNFICTADDMYFVFIEEKKHTEILALYDPMTGEHVHYVKLSYPAYKEITLMVTIPKQPYLIGLIDSEKGIVMNVRDKKVKI
;
A
#
# COMPACT_ATOMS: atom_id res chain seq x y z
N MET A 1 9.47 -7.10 -12.89
CA MET A 1 8.61 -7.27 -11.70
C MET A 1 7.19 -6.91 -12.08
N VAL A 2 6.22 -7.77 -11.76
CA VAL A 2 4.78 -7.47 -11.91
C VAL A 2 4.17 -7.46 -10.51
N LEU A 3 3.40 -6.43 -10.19
CA LEU A 3 2.65 -6.34 -8.94
C LEU A 3 1.18 -6.66 -9.19
N VAL A 4 0.67 -7.62 -8.44
CA VAL A 4 -0.75 -8.02 -8.47
C VAL A 4 -1.34 -7.74 -7.11
N LEU A 5 -2.44 -6.98 -7.10
CA LEU A 5 -3.20 -6.68 -5.89
C LEU A 5 -4.54 -7.39 -5.95
N THR A 6 -4.84 -8.21 -4.95
CA THR A 6 -6.14 -8.83 -4.76
C THR A 6 -6.74 -8.40 -3.43
N THR A 7 -8.06 -8.31 -3.38
CA THR A 7 -8.80 -7.94 -2.17
C THR A 7 -9.86 -8.99 -1.90
N GLU A 8 -9.83 -9.60 -0.73
CA GLU A 8 -10.83 -10.56 -0.28
C GLU A 8 -11.57 -10.03 0.96
N PRO A 9 -12.90 -10.14 1.03
CA PRO A 9 -13.62 -9.81 2.25
C PRO A 9 -13.18 -10.78 3.36
N VAL A 10 -12.85 -10.26 4.54
CA VAL A 10 -12.55 -11.11 5.70
C VAL A 10 -13.81 -11.93 6.01
N ALA A 11 -13.76 -13.25 5.76
CA ALA A 11 -14.81 -14.16 6.16
C ALA A 11 -14.88 -14.21 7.71
N PRO A 12 -16.06 -14.34 8.32
CA PRO A 12 -16.13 -14.62 9.75
C PRO A 12 -15.42 -15.96 10.00
N THR A 13 -14.33 -15.93 10.77
CA THR A 13 -13.47 -17.10 11.00
C THR A 13 -14.24 -18.20 11.73
N THR A 14 -14.61 -19.27 11.02
CA THR A 14 -14.87 -20.57 11.66
C THR A 14 -13.50 -21.19 11.94
N ILE A 15 -13.18 -21.36 13.22
CA ILE A 15 -11.88 -21.88 13.67
C ILE A 15 -11.73 -23.31 13.10
N SER A 16 -10.76 -23.51 12.21
CA SER A 16 -10.19 -24.83 11.93
C SER A 16 -8.68 -24.71 11.97
N SER A 17 -8.12 -25.52 12.85
CA SER A 17 -6.74 -25.56 13.28
C SER A 17 -5.81 -26.10 12.18
N ALA A 18 -4.97 -25.23 11.60
CA ALA A 18 -3.67 -25.60 11.07
C ALA A 18 -2.77 -24.34 10.90
N LEU A 19 -1.76 -24.25 11.77
CA LEU A 19 -0.46 -23.57 11.65
C LEU A 19 -0.32 -22.46 10.57
N VAL A 20 -0.46 -21.18 10.96
CA VAL A 20 0.55 -20.11 10.81
C VAL A 20 0.17 -18.99 11.81
N SER A 21 1.11 -18.62 12.66
CA SER A 21 0.95 -17.61 13.71
C SER A 21 1.29 -16.21 13.20
N THR A 22 0.27 -15.36 13.03
CA THR A 22 0.43 -13.90 13.18
C THR A 22 -0.82 -13.36 13.89
N PRO A 23 -0.72 -12.75 15.08
CA PRO A 23 -1.88 -12.20 15.75
C PRO A 23 -2.10 -10.79 15.22
N MET A 24 -3.16 -10.54 14.44
CA MET A 24 -3.46 -9.17 14.04
C MET A 24 -4.97 -8.88 14.02
N ASN A 25 -5.38 -8.22 15.10
CA ASN A 25 -6.65 -7.56 15.41
C ASN A 25 -7.71 -7.56 14.28
N THR A 26 -8.57 -8.57 14.30
CA THR A 26 -9.72 -8.71 13.41
C THR A 26 -10.85 -7.77 13.86
N SER A 27 -10.86 -6.54 13.33
CA SER A 27 -12.09 -5.74 13.31
C SER A 27 -13.04 -6.33 12.26
N SER A 28 -14.29 -6.60 12.64
CA SER A 28 -15.34 -7.24 11.82
C SER A 28 -15.71 -6.52 10.50
N ASN A 29 -15.12 -5.36 10.22
CA ASN A 29 -15.31 -4.56 9.00
C ASN A 29 -14.05 -4.48 8.09
N GLY A 30 -13.09 -5.38 8.30
CA GLY A 30 -11.87 -5.45 7.52
C GLY A 30 -12.05 -6.14 6.15
N GLN A 31 -11.10 -5.88 5.26
CA GLN A 31 -10.81 -6.65 4.06
C GLN A 31 -9.34 -7.06 4.09
N THR A 32 -9.05 -8.28 3.66
CA THR A 32 -7.68 -8.73 3.49
C THR A 32 -7.23 -8.28 2.12
N VAL A 33 -6.20 -7.46 2.09
CA VAL A 33 -5.55 -7.00 0.87
C VAL A 33 -4.27 -7.80 0.71
N ARG A 34 -4.13 -8.47 -0.42
CA ARG A 34 -2.96 -9.27 -0.75
C ARG A 34 -2.25 -8.64 -1.94
N ALA A 35 -1.00 -8.27 -1.77
CA ALA A 35 -0.15 -7.78 -2.85
C ALA A 35 0.97 -8.78 -3.11
N ILE A 36 1.09 -9.27 -4.34
CA ILE A 36 2.08 -10.26 -4.74
C ILE A 36 2.95 -9.66 -5.82
N SER A 37 4.26 -9.84 -5.67
CA SER A 37 5.23 -9.46 -6.67
C SER A 37 5.82 -10.68 -7.36
N TYR A 38 5.81 -10.66 -8.69
CA TYR A 38 6.34 -11.72 -9.53
C TYR A 38 7.58 -11.24 -10.27
N GLY A 39 8.63 -12.06 -10.23
CA GLY A 39 9.84 -11.93 -11.04
C GLY A 39 9.54 -12.22 -12.52
N ILE A 40 10.25 -11.52 -13.40
CA ILE A 40 10.23 -11.77 -14.84
C ILE A 40 11.66 -12.17 -15.24
N PRO A 41 11.86 -13.25 -16.02
CA PRO A 41 10.82 -14.01 -16.75
C PRO A 41 10.19 -15.17 -15.98
N ASP A 42 10.82 -15.64 -14.92
CA ASP A 42 10.55 -16.98 -14.36
C ASP A 42 9.22 -17.08 -13.60
N GLY A 43 8.61 -15.95 -13.23
CA GLY A 43 7.32 -15.92 -12.52
C GLY A 43 7.43 -16.25 -11.03
N ASP A 44 8.64 -16.31 -10.48
CA ASP A 44 8.86 -16.56 -9.05
C ASP A 44 8.26 -15.44 -8.21
N ILE A 45 7.66 -15.80 -7.07
CA ILE A 45 7.15 -14.83 -6.10
C ILE A 45 8.36 -14.22 -5.39
N ILE A 46 8.54 -12.91 -5.54
CA ILE A 46 9.61 -12.15 -4.87
C ILE A 46 9.17 -11.76 -3.46
N TYR A 47 7.92 -11.29 -3.32
CA TYR A 47 7.32 -10.93 -2.04
C TYR A 47 5.81 -11.06 -2.08
N GLU A 48 5.24 -11.35 -0.91
CA GLU A 48 3.81 -11.45 -0.67
C GLU A 48 3.46 -10.66 0.59
N ILE A 49 2.56 -9.70 0.43
CA ILE A 49 2.06 -8.85 1.52
C ILE A 49 0.61 -9.23 1.77
N VAL A 50 0.28 -9.43 3.03
CA VAL A 50 -1.11 -9.59 3.49
C VAL A 50 -1.39 -8.50 4.52
N ALA A 51 -2.21 -7.52 4.15
CA ALA A 51 -2.57 -6.40 5.01
C ALA A 51 -4.08 -6.41 5.29
N ASN A 52 -4.46 -6.22 6.56
CA ASN A 52 -5.85 -6.03 6.94
C ASN A 52 -6.21 -4.55 6.84
N MET A 53 -6.98 -4.18 5.83
CA MET A 53 -7.43 -2.80 5.60
C MET A 53 -8.91 -2.66 5.92
N LYS A 54 -9.38 -1.44 6.21
CA LYS A 54 -10.83 -1.20 6.31
C LYS A 54 -11.44 -1.34 4.92
N ARG A 55 -12.65 -1.92 4.82
CA ARG A 55 -13.36 -2.08 3.54
C ARG A 55 -13.60 -0.75 2.80
N SER A 56 -13.70 0.37 3.52
CA SER A 56 -13.77 1.73 2.96
C SER A 56 -12.50 2.17 2.23
N ASN A 57 -11.35 1.58 2.58
CA ASN A 57 -10.03 1.96 2.08
C ASN A 57 -9.59 0.97 0.99
N GLN A 58 -10.43 0.74 -0.02
CA GLN A 58 -9.99 -0.04 -1.18
C GLN A 58 -8.76 0.64 -1.80
N PRO A 59 -7.66 -0.11 -2.02
CA PRO A 59 -6.45 0.50 -2.53
C PRO A 59 -6.65 0.86 -4.00
N LYS A 60 -6.85 2.16 -4.28
CA LYS A 60 -7.07 2.66 -5.66
C LYS A 60 -5.79 2.66 -6.49
N ASN A 61 -4.68 3.08 -5.88
CA ASN A 61 -3.37 3.16 -6.50
C ASN A 61 -2.33 2.63 -5.53
N PHE A 62 -1.41 1.82 -6.05
CA PHE A 62 -0.34 1.22 -5.28
C PHE A 62 0.96 1.12 -6.08
N ILE A 63 2.09 1.23 -5.40
CA ILE A 63 3.41 0.98 -5.96
C ILE A 63 4.31 0.32 -4.93
N CYS A 64 5.37 -0.32 -5.41
CA CYS A 64 6.56 -0.59 -4.64
C CYS A 64 7.62 0.47 -4.98
N THR A 65 8.38 0.94 -3.99
CA THR A 65 9.52 1.83 -4.25
C THR A 65 10.61 1.11 -5.04
N ALA A 66 11.45 1.86 -5.77
CA ALA A 66 12.47 1.26 -6.63
C ALA A 66 13.54 0.43 -5.91
N ASP A 67 13.64 0.54 -4.58
CA ASP A 67 14.53 -0.22 -3.71
C ASP A 67 13.81 -1.36 -2.97
N ASP A 68 12.55 -1.60 -3.28
CA ASP A 68 11.68 -2.58 -2.63
C ASP A 68 11.60 -2.42 -1.10
N MET A 69 11.85 -1.21 -0.57
CA MET A 69 11.76 -0.94 0.87
C MET A 69 10.35 -0.62 1.34
N TYR A 70 9.52 -0.04 0.48
CA TYR A 70 8.17 0.37 0.85
C TYR A 70 7.14 -0.05 -0.18
N PHE A 71 6.08 -0.65 0.32
CA PHE A 71 4.82 -0.76 -0.39
C PHE A 71 3.94 0.43 -0.03
N VAL A 72 3.50 1.18 -1.04
CA VAL A 72 2.80 2.45 -0.85
C VAL A 72 1.38 2.34 -1.36
N PHE A 73 0.42 2.78 -0.55
CA PHE A 73 -0.99 2.90 -0.91
C PHE A 73 -1.51 4.31 -0.64
N ILE A 74 -2.54 4.71 -1.38
CA ILE A 74 -3.37 5.86 -1.01
C ILE A 74 -4.52 5.35 -0.13
N GLU A 75 -4.63 5.91 1.07
CA GLU A 75 -5.71 5.65 2.02
C GLU A 75 -6.46 6.94 2.36
N GLU A 76 -7.76 6.84 2.64
CA GLU A 76 -8.52 7.95 3.21
C GLU A 76 -8.54 7.82 4.75
N LYS A 77 -8.10 8.87 5.44
CA LYS A 77 -8.16 8.98 6.91
C LYS A 77 -8.73 10.33 7.30
N LYS A 78 -9.84 10.33 8.05
CA LYS A 78 -10.53 11.56 8.51
C LYS A 78 -10.82 12.53 7.34
N HIS A 79 -11.33 12.02 6.22
CA HIS A 79 -11.65 12.79 5.00
C HIS A 79 -10.46 13.46 4.31
N THR A 80 -9.24 12.99 4.60
CA THR A 80 -8.02 13.43 3.90
C THR A 80 -7.34 12.20 3.34
N GLU A 81 -6.91 12.25 2.08
CA GLU A 81 -6.08 11.19 1.54
C GLU A 81 -4.66 11.31 2.11
N ILE A 82 -4.09 10.18 2.44
CA ILE A 82 -2.74 10.02 2.97
C ILE A 82 -2.05 8.87 2.24
N LEU A 83 -0.73 8.96 2.12
CA LEU A 83 0.06 7.83 1.68
C LEU A 83 0.36 6.96 2.92
N ALA A 84 -0.02 5.70 2.85
CA ALA A 84 0.30 4.69 3.84
C ALA A 84 1.45 3.83 3.32
N LEU A 85 2.53 3.75 4.09
CA LEU A 85 3.69 2.94 3.76
C LEU A 85 3.70 1.68 4.61
N TYR A 86 3.92 0.55 3.95
CA TYR A 86 4.04 -0.77 4.56
C TYR A 86 5.40 -1.38 4.20
N ASP A 87 5.93 -2.18 5.10
CA ASP A 87 7.10 -3.00 4.83
C ASP A 87 6.66 -4.17 3.93
N PRO A 88 7.23 -4.33 2.72
CA PRO A 88 6.80 -5.35 1.79
C PRO A 88 7.17 -6.77 2.22
N MET A 89 8.12 -6.94 3.15
CA MET A 89 8.54 -8.25 3.65
C MET A 89 7.67 -8.72 4.82
N THR A 90 7.26 -7.81 5.70
CA THR A 90 6.49 -8.15 6.91
C THR A 90 5.01 -7.82 6.81
N GLY A 91 4.62 -6.94 5.89
CA GLY A 91 3.26 -6.39 5.78
C GLY A 91 2.91 -5.41 6.90
N GLU A 92 3.86 -5.06 7.78
CA GLU A 92 3.63 -4.11 8.85
C GLU A 92 3.53 -2.67 8.32
N HIS A 93 2.60 -1.90 8.88
CA HIS A 93 2.50 -0.49 8.59
C HIS A 93 3.69 0.26 9.19
N VAL A 94 4.44 0.98 8.36
CA VAL A 94 5.64 1.74 8.76
C VAL A 94 5.25 3.15 9.23
N HIS A 95 4.68 3.97 8.33
CA HIS A 95 4.23 5.34 8.65
C HIS A 95 3.32 5.92 7.57
N TYR A 96 2.68 7.04 7.92
CA TYR A 96 1.88 7.84 7.00
C TYR A 96 2.63 9.10 6.52
N VAL A 97 2.41 9.46 5.26
CA VAL A 97 2.84 10.73 4.66
C VAL A 97 1.62 11.51 4.20
N LYS A 98 1.54 12.78 4.58
CA LYS A 98 0.45 13.66 4.13
C LYS A 98 0.64 14.01 2.66
N LEU A 99 -0.42 13.85 1.85
CA LEU A 99 -0.51 14.47 0.54
C LEU A 99 -0.51 15.99 0.71
N SER A 100 0.63 16.62 0.41
CA SER A 100 0.83 18.05 0.62
C SER A 100 1.12 18.74 -0.70
N TYR A 101 0.11 18.95 -1.54
CA TYR A 101 0.20 19.96 -2.59
C TYR A 101 -1.15 20.63 -2.90
N PRO A 102 -1.13 21.92 -3.28
CA PRO A 102 -2.35 22.73 -3.32
C PRO A 102 -3.32 22.27 -4.40
N ALA A 103 -4.61 22.20 -4.03
CA ALA A 103 -5.72 21.90 -4.93
C ALA A 103 -5.45 20.67 -5.83
N TYR A 104 -4.92 19.61 -5.23
CA TYR A 104 -4.75 18.37 -5.96
C TYR A 104 -6.11 17.72 -6.23
N LYS A 105 -6.23 17.09 -7.41
CA LYS A 105 -7.42 16.34 -7.80
C LYS A 105 -7.23 14.86 -7.47
N GLU A 106 -8.24 14.04 -7.73
CA GLU A 106 -8.12 12.58 -7.59
C GLU A 106 -6.86 12.08 -8.33
N ILE A 107 -5.99 11.41 -7.58
CA ILE A 107 -4.76 10.82 -8.11
C ILE A 107 -5.15 9.63 -8.98
N THR A 108 -4.81 9.66 -10.26
CA THR A 108 -5.13 8.62 -11.24
C THR A 108 -3.99 7.64 -11.45
N LEU A 109 -2.74 8.06 -11.19
CA LEU A 109 -1.58 7.19 -11.30
C LEU A 109 -0.54 7.51 -10.22
N MET A 110 0.10 6.45 -9.72
CA MET A 110 1.28 6.54 -8.86
C MET A 110 2.42 5.81 -9.55
N VAL A 111 3.60 6.42 -9.56
CA VAL A 111 4.79 5.89 -10.23
C VAL A 111 6.00 5.96 -9.31
N THR A 112 6.83 4.93 -9.40
CA THR A 112 8.16 4.90 -8.78
C THR A 112 9.16 5.66 -9.65
N ILE A 113 10.09 6.40 -9.04
CA ILE A 113 11.16 7.10 -9.76
C ILE A 113 12.41 6.21 -9.79
N PRO A 114 12.84 5.75 -10.98
CA PRO A 114 14.06 4.96 -11.11
C PRO A 114 15.28 5.70 -10.53
N LYS A 115 16.13 4.99 -9.79
CA LYS A 115 17.36 5.52 -9.15
C LYS A 115 17.14 6.52 -8.00
N GLN A 116 15.91 6.92 -7.71
CA GLN A 116 15.56 7.78 -6.57
C GLN A 116 14.41 7.15 -5.78
N PRO A 117 14.67 6.04 -5.06
CA PRO A 117 13.61 5.21 -4.49
C PRO A 117 12.80 5.89 -3.38
N TYR A 118 13.35 6.92 -2.75
CA TYR A 118 12.66 7.74 -1.76
C TYR A 118 11.68 8.72 -2.39
N LEU A 119 11.69 8.88 -3.72
CA LEU A 119 10.77 9.74 -4.45
C LEU A 119 9.75 8.91 -5.21
N ILE A 120 8.51 9.38 -5.17
CA ILE A 120 7.41 8.83 -5.94
C ILE A 120 6.77 9.96 -6.74
N GLY A 121 6.28 9.63 -7.93
CA GLY A 121 5.44 10.50 -8.73
C GLY A 121 3.97 10.22 -8.44
N LEU A 122 3.20 11.27 -8.19
CA LEU A 122 1.74 11.21 -8.14
C LEU A 122 1.21 12.02 -9.30
N ILE A 123 0.28 11.45 -10.05
CA ILE A 123 -0.28 12.06 -11.25
C ILE A 123 -1.78 12.18 -11.05
N ASP A 124 -2.28 13.40 -11.16
CA ASP A 124 -3.70 13.69 -11.23
C ASP A 124 -4.09 14.07 -12.66
N SER A 125 -5.36 14.46 -12.87
CA SER A 125 -5.87 14.80 -14.21
C SER A 125 -5.27 16.08 -14.82
N GLU A 126 -4.59 16.92 -14.05
CA GLU A 126 -4.03 18.19 -14.50
C GLU A 126 -2.50 18.26 -14.41
N LYS A 127 -1.93 17.71 -13.34
CA LYS A 127 -0.51 17.85 -13.01
C LYS A 127 0.05 16.61 -12.34
N GLY A 128 1.37 16.49 -12.43
CA GLY A 128 2.16 15.54 -11.64
C GLY A 128 2.92 16.25 -10.54
N ILE A 129 3.13 15.56 -9.42
CA ILE A 129 4.04 15.98 -8.36
C ILE A 129 5.00 14.87 -7.98
N VAL A 130 6.22 15.25 -7.65
CA VAL A 130 7.20 14.36 -7.03
C VAL A 130 7.19 14.58 -5.52
N MET A 131 7.00 13.51 -4.76
CA MET A 131 6.96 13.52 -3.30
C MET A 131 8.02 12.60 -2.71
N ASN A 132 8.59 13.03 -1.58
CA ASN A 132 9.47 12.18 -0.77
C ASN A 132 8.65 11.37 0.23
N VAL A 133 8.74 10.04 0.17
CA VAL A 133 8.01 9.14 1.06
C VAL A 133 8.68 8.94 2.42
N ARG A 134 9.93 9.36 2.57
CA ARG A 134 10.65 9.34 3.86
C ARG A 134 10.40 10.61 4.69
N ASP A 135 10.02 11.70 4.04
CA ASP A 135 9.80 12.99 4.68
C ASP A 135 8.37 13.13 5.23
N LYS A 136 8.23 13.93 6.29
CA LYS A 136 6.94 14.30 6.91
C LYS A 136 6.12 13.11 7.44
N LYS A 137 6.71 12.38 8.39
CA LYS A 137 5.97 11.45 9.26
C LYS A 137 4.83 12.21 9.95
N VAL A 138 3.59 11.90 9.58
CA VAL A 138 2.43 12.45 10.26
C VAL A 138 2.11 11.56 11.45
N LYS A 139 2.12 12.11 12.67
CA LYS A 139 1.48 11.44 13.82
C LYS A 139 -0.03 11.64 13.66
N ILE A 140 -0.75 10.64 13.14
CA ILE A 140 -2.22 10.70 12.97
C ILE A 140 -2.94 9.82 13.98
#